data_AF-A0A358Q756-F1
#
_entry.id   AF-A0A358Q756-F1
#
_cell.length_a   1.000
_cell.length_b   1.000
_cell.length_c   1.000
_cell.angle_alpha   90.00
_cell.angle_beta   90.00
_cell.angle_gamma   90.00
#
_symmetry.space_group_name_H-M   'P 1'
#
loop_
_entity.id
_entity.type
_entity.pdbx_description
1 polymer ?
#
loop_
_entity_poly.entity_id
_entity_poly.type
_entity_poly.pdbx_seq_one_letter_code
_entity_poly.pdbx_strand_id
1 'polypeptide(L)' 'MKLTHLGKGAIVRHSGVDRYETSLAVANYFKLCGQRISVASGNNFLDAIIGSAYAAANSNAPIILVDVKLYLII' A
#
# COMPACT_ATOMS: atom_id res chain seq x y z
N MET A 1 -5.31 -19.78 6.34
CA MET A 1 -4.75 -19.52 7.69
C MET A 1 -5.82 -18.88 8.55
N LYS A 2 -6.15 -19.47 9.71
CA LYS A 2 -7.21 -19.00 10.60
C LYS A 2 -6.53 -18.56 11.91
N LEU A 3 -6.65 -17.28 12.26
CA LEU A 3 -6.10 -16.72 13.50
C LEU A 3 -7.05 -17.08 14.65
N THR A 4 -6.97 -18.32 15.16
CA THR A 4 -7.97 -18.91 16.07
C THR A 4 -7.78 -18.55 17.55
N HIS A 5 -6.61 -18.05 17.94
CA HIS A 5 -6.26 -17.76 19.34
C HIS A 5 -6.31 -16.27 19.69
N LEU A 6 -6.69 -15.41 18.75
CA LEU A 6 -6.90 -13.98 18.95
C LEU A 6 -8.41 -13.70 18.95
N GLY A 7 -8.90 -12.94 19.94
CA GLY A 7 -10.31 -12.54 20.00
C GLY A 7 -10.71 -11.77 18.73
N LYS A 8 -11.90 -12.02 18.19
CA LYS A 8 -12.39 -11.38 16.94
C LYS A 8 -12.31 -9.85 16.94
N GLY A 9 -12.38 -9.21 18.11
CA GLY A 9 -12.25 -7.75 18.25
C GLY A 9 -10.83 -7.20 18.17
N ALA A 10 -9.79 -8.05 18.17
CA ALA A 10 -8.39 -7.64 18.14
C ALA A 10 -7.75 -7.69 16.74
N ILE A 11 -8.50 -8.11 15.71
CA ILE A 11 -7.98 -8.27 14.35
C ILE A 11 -8.68 -7.27 13.44
N VAL A 12 -7.90 -6.36 12.87
CA VAL A 12 -8.35 -5.48 11.79
C VAL A 12 -7.74 -5.96 10.48
N ARG A 13 -8.58 -6.20 9.47
CA ARG A 13 -8.14 -6.53 8.12
C ARG A 13 -8.29 -5.30 7.23
N HIS A 14 -7.18 -4.84 6.65
CA HIS A 14 -7.17 -3.88 5.56
C HIS A 14 -6.96 -4.65 4.25
N SER A 15 -7.98 -4.67 3.40
CA SER A 15 -7.96 -5.41 2.13
C SER A 15 -8.91 -4.77 1.12
N GLY A 16 -8.58 -4.91 -0.16
CA GLY A 16 -9.46 -4.61 -1.29
C GLY A 16 -9.66 -5.83 -2.19
N VAL A 17 -10.36 -5.63 -3.31
CA VAL A 17 -10.62 -6.67 -4.32
C VAL A 17 -9.33 -7.14 -5.00
N ASP A 18 -8.37 -6.24 -5.15
CA ASP A 18 -7.05 -6.51 -5.73
C ASP A 18 -5.90 -5.85 -4.96
N ARG A 19 -4.69 -5.92 -5.52
CA ARG A 19 -3.47 -5.34 -4.94
C ARG A 19 -3.49 -3.81 -4.91
N TYR A 20 -4.18 -3.18 -5.85
CA TYR A 20 -4.27 -1.73 -5.98
C TYR A 20 -5.19 -1.18 -4.89
N GLU A 21 -6.39 -1.73 -4.76
CA GLU A 21 -7.34 -1.37 -3.71
C GLU A 21 -6.80 -1.71 -2.31
N THR A 22 -6.10 -2.83 -2.17
CA THR A 22 -5.45 -3.17 -0.89
C THR A 22 -4.39 -2.13 -0.51
N SER A 23 -3.57 -1.66 -1.47
CA SER A 23 -2.58 -0.60 -1.20
C SER A 23 -3.26 0.70 -0.75
N LEU A 24 -4.40 1.05 -1.34
CA LEU A 24 -5.20 2.21 -0.95
C LEU A 24 -5.82 2.04 0.45
N ALA A 25 -6.36 0.86 0.77
CA ALA A 25 -6.93 0.56 2.08
C ALA A 25 -5.89 0.69 3.21
N VAL A 26 -4.65 0.25 2.95
CA VAL A 26 -3.53 0.40 3.87
C VAL A 26 -3.15 1.87 4.03
N ALA A 27 -3.00 2.61 2.93
CA ALA A 27 -2.68 4.04 2.98
C ALA A 27 -3.73 4.86 3.75
N ASN A 28 -5.01 4.57 3.53
CA ASN A 28 -6.14 5.21 4.22
C ASN A 28 -6.18 4.91 5.72
N TYR A 29 -5.71 3.74 6.14
CA TYR A 29 -5.64 3.40 7.57
C TYR A 29 -4.57 4.24 8.29
N PHE A 30 -3.37 4.32 7.71
CA PHE A 30 -2.27 5.05 8.34
C PHE A 30 -2.46 6.57 8.29
N LYS A 31 -3.36 7.08 7.43
CA LYS A 31 -3.69 8.52 7.29
C LYS A 31 -2.44 9.38 7.37
N LEU A 32 -1.41 8.99 6.63
CA LEU A 32 -0.11 9.65 6.69
C LEU A 32 -0.31 11.12 6.28
N CYS A 33 -0.15 12.04 7.24
CA CYS A 33 -0.47 13.46 7.10
C CYS A 33 0.50 14.25 6.16
N GLY A 34 1.21 13.55 5.27
CA GLY A 34 2.18 14.14 4.36
C GLY A 34 1.54 14.58 3.04
N GLN A 35 2.02 15.67 2.46
CA GLN A 35 1.68 16.10 1.08
C GLN A 35 2.38 15.22 0.01
N ARG A 36 2.98 14.09 0.40
CA ARG A 36 3.83 13.28 -0.47
C ARG A 36 3.27 11.86 -0.53
N ILE A 37 3.22 11.33 -1.74
CA ILE A 37 2.81 9.96 -2.05
C ILE A 37 3.93 9.33 -2.87
N SER A 38 4.32 8.12 -2.52
CA SER A 38 5.23 7.31 -3.33
C SER A 38 4.40 6.39 -4.21
N VAL A 39 4.77 6.28 -5.48
CA VAL A 39 4.06 5.45 -6.47
C VAL A 39 5.01 4.38 -6.96
N ALA A 40 4.52 3.14 -7.01
CA ALA A 40 5.25 2.00 -7.55
C ALA A 40 4.35 1.17 -8.49
N SER A 41 4.98 0.42 -9.39
CA SER A 41 4.29 -0.51 -10.27
C SER A 41 3.61 -1.61 -9.47
N GLY A 42 2.35 -1.91 -9.79
CA GLY A 42 1.70 -3.13 -9.32
C GLY A 42 2.08 -4.37 -10.13
N ASN A 43 2.75 -4.19 -11.29
CA ASN A 43 3.12 -5.27 -12.20
C ASN A 43 4.48 -5.90 -11.85
N ASN A 44 5.40 -5.13 -11.27
CA ASN A 44 6.69 -5.60 -10.75
C ASN A 44 6.87 -5.06 -9.33
N PHE A 45 7.39 -5.85 -8.39
CA PHE A 45 7.38 -5.51 -6.96
C PHE A 45 8.72 -4.96 -6.45
N LEU A 46 9.79 -5.01 -7.25
CA LEU A 46 11.13 -4.59 -6.83
C LEU A 46 11.20 -3.09 -6.50
N ASP A 47 10.53 -2.26 -7.29
CA ASP A 47 10.46 -0.81 -7.09
C ASP A 47 9.70 -0.46 -5.81
N ALA A 48 8.61 -1.16 -5.51
CA ALA A 48 7.87 -1.00 -4.27
C ALA A 48 8.72 -1.38 -3.03
N ILE A 49 9.51 -2.45 -3.11
CA ILE A 49 10.39 -2.87 -2.00
C ILE A 49 11.45 -1.81 -1.72
N ILE A 50 12.22 -1.41 -2.74
CA ILE A 50 13.32 -0.46 -2.55
C ILE A 50 12.77 0.93 -2.19
N GLY A 51 11.69 1.34 -2.86
CA GLY A 51 11.00 2.59 -2.60
C GLY A 51 10.42 2.68 -1.18
N SER A 52 10.06 1.55 -0.55
CA SER A 52 9.48 1.56 0.80
C SER A 52 10.43 2.05 1.87
N ALA A 53 11.70 1.65 1.79
CA ALA A 53 12.72 2.12 2.72
C ALA A 53 12.93 3.64 2.57
N TYR A 54 12.98 4.13 1.33
CA TYR A 54 13.14 5.55 1.04
C TYR A 54 11.92 6.38 1.51
N ALA A 55 10.70 5.91 1.21
CA ALA A 55 9.46 6.59 1.57
C ALA A 55 9.29 6.70 3.09
N ALA A 56 9.62 5.63 3.82
CA ALA A 56 9.61 5.61 5.28
C ALA A 56 10.66 6.57 5.87
N ALA A 57 11.88 6.56 5.35
CA ALA A 57 12.98 7.36 5.90
C ALA A 57 12.84 8.87 5.64
N ASN A 58 12.29 9.28 4.49
CA ASN A 58 12.40 10.67 4.03
C ASN A 58 11.09 11.45 4.00
N SER A 59 9.95 10.77 3.96
CA SER A 59 8.67 11.46 3.66
C SER A 59 7.50 10.96 4.50
N ASN A 60 7.71 9.91 5.30
CA ASN A 60 6.66 9.20 6.03
C ASN A 60 5.40 9.04 5.15
N ALA A 61 5.63 8.65 3.90
CA ALA A 61 4.65 8.69 2.82
C ALA A 61 4.14 7.26 2.51
N PRO A 62 2.86 7.12 2.13
CA PRO A 62 2.34 5.82 1.70
C PRO A 62 2.91 5.46 0.33
N ILE A 63 3.04 4.15 0.08
CA ILE A 63 3.25 3.63 -1.28
C ILE A 63 1.91 3.17 -1.84
N ILE A 64 1.55 3.74 -2.98
CA ILE A 64 0.39 3.34 -3.76
C ILE A 64 0.86 2.56 -4.98
N LEU A 65 0.23 1.41 -5.23
CA LEU A 65 0.49 0.62 -6.42
C LEU A 65 -0.38 1.12 -7.57
N VAL A 66 0.19 1.20 -8.76
CA VAL A 66 -0.54 1.57 -9.99
C VAL A 66 -0.26 0.58 -11.11
N ASP A 67 -1.25 0.33 -11.96
CA ASP A 67 -1.02 -0.47 -13.17
C ASP A 67 -0.28 0.37 -14.21
N VAL A 68 0.88 -0.11 -14.65
CA VAL A 68 1.68 0.54 -15.69
C VAL A 68 0.92 0.60 -17.04
N LYS A 69 -0.04 -0.30 -17.29
CA LYS A 69 -0.87 -0.23 -18.50
C LYS A 69 -1.78 1.00 -18.53
N LEU A 70 -2.20 1.52 -17.38
CA LEU A 70 -2.96 2.78 -17.30
C LEU A 70 -2.10 4.00 -17.66
N TYR A 71 -0.77 3.91 -17.56
CA TYR A 71 0.15 4.99 -17.92
C TYR A 71 0.31 5.20 -19.43
N LEU A 72 -0.15 4.24 -20.26
CA LEU A 72 -0.02 4.30 -21.73
C LEU A 72 -1.23 4.95 -22.43
N ILE A 73 -2.22 5.43 -21.67
CA ILE A 73 -3.48 5.98 -22.19
C ILE A 73 -3.68 7.45 -21.73
N ILE A 74 -2.64 8.07 -21.17
CA ILE A 74 -2.57 9.52 -20.91
C ILE A 74 -1.38 10.10 -21.65
#